data_AF-A0A131Z4Q1-F1
#
_entry.id   AF-A0A131Z4Q1-F1
#
_cell.length_a   1.000
_cell.length_b   1.000
_cell.length_c   1.000
_cell.angle_alpha   90.00
_cell.angle_beta   90.00
_cell.angle_gamma   90.00
#
_symmetry.space_group_name_H-M   'P 1'
#
loop_
_entity.id
_entity.type
_entity.pdbx_description
1 polymer ?
#
loop_
_entity_poly.entity_id
_entity_poly.type
_entity_poly.pdbx_seq_one_letter_code
_entity_poly.pdbx_strand_id
1 'polypeptide(L)'
;MMATQTLTLILLSSILLLQEAHSLKDVEERRDHLDCDRRFPLLCTYPEACQCHPRAPLGRWSRLHYRYENGRCLRGGFVGNCNGFFSDVACQAACIRAWGPRG
;
A
#
# COMPACT_ATOMS: atom_id res chain seq x y z
N MET A 1 -3.23 -59.15 2.05
CA MET A 1 -4.30 -58.12 1.99
C MET A 1 -4.03 -56.89 2.87
N MET A 2 -2.99 -56.86 3.72
CA MET A 2 -2.66 -55.69 4.56
C MET A 2 -1.78 -54.62 3.86
N ALA A 3 -0.86 -55.04 2.99
CA ALA A 3 0.11 -54.14 2.35
C ALA A 3 -0.53 -53.10 1.41
N THR A 4 -1.62 -53.46 0.73
CA THR A 4 -2.37 -52.57 -0.15
C THR A 4 -3.14 -51.51 0.64
N GLN A 5 -3.70 -51.88 1.80
CA GLN A 5 -4.41 -50.96 2.69
C GLN A 5 -3.49 -49.89 3.29
N THR A 6 -2.30 -50.29 3.74
CA THR A 6 -1.30 -49.34 4.26
C THR A 6 -0.83 -48.36 3.20
N LEU A 7 -0.65 -48.83 1.96
CA LEU A 7 -0.22 -47.97 0.84
C LEU A 7 -1.30 -46.95 0.48
N THR A 8 -2.57 -47.35 0.46
CA THR A 8 -3.69 -46.42 0.21
C THR A 8 -3.85 -45.37 1.31
N LEU A 9 -3.61 -45.72 2.57
CA LEU A 9 -3.69 -44.77 3.68
C LEU A 9 -2.56 -43.74 3.62
N ILE A 10 -1.34 -44.17 3.30
CA ILE A 10 -0.19 -43.27 3.14
C ILE A 10 -0.42 -42.32 1.97
N LEU A 11 -0.95 -42.81 0.84
CA LEU A 11 -1.26 -41.98 -0.32
C LEU A 11 -2.35 -40.94 -0.01
N LEU A 12 -3.43 -41.33 0.69
CA LEU A 12 -4.47 -40.39 1.08
C LEU A 12 -3.93 -39.30 2.01
N SER A 13 -3.10 -39.69 2.97
CA SER A 13 -2.51 -38.78 3.96
C SER A 13 -1.59 -37.76 3.29
N SER A 14 -0.78 -38.18 2.32
CA SER A 14 0.10 -37.27 1.58
C SER A 14 -0.67 -36.33 0.66
N ILE A 15 -1.76 -36.78 0.02
CA ILE A 15 -2.61 -35.91 -0.81
C ILE A 15 -3.30 -34.84 0.05
N LEU A 16 -3.82 -35.20 1.23
CA LEU A 16 -4.42 -34.25 2.18
C LEU A 16 -3.40 -33.20 2.65
N LEU A 17 -2.18 -33.62 2.99
CA LEU A 17 -1.10 -32.71 3.39
C LEU A 17 -0.65 -31.78 2.24
N LEU A 18 -0.63 -32.28 0.99
CA LEU A 18 -0.35 -31.43 -0.17
C LEU A 18 -1.46 -30.40 -0.43
N GLN A 19 -2.73 -30.74 -0.21
CA GLN A 19 -3.84 -29.78 -0.39
C GLN A 19 -3.76 -28.61 0.61
N GLU A 20 -3.37 -28.84 1.87
CA GLU A 20 -3.18 -27.75 2.82
C GLU A 20 -2.01 -26.84 2.44
N ALA A 21 -0.92 -27.39 1.91
CA ALA A 21 0.21 -26.60 1.42
C ALA A 21 -0.13 -25.73 0.19
N HIS A 22 -1.11 -26.13 -0.63
CA HIS A 22 -1.60 -25.34 -1.76
C HIS A 22 -2.68 -24.34 -1.39
N SER A 23 -3.37 -24.50 -0.25
CA SER A 23 -4.38 -23.57 0.23
C SER A 23 -3.82 -22.43 1.10
N LEU A 24 -2.56 -22.52 1.54
CA LEU A 24 -1.90 -21.49 2.34
C LEU A 24 -0.97 -20.59 1.49
N LYS A 25 -1.44 -20.24 0.29
CA LYS A 25 -0.77 -19.27 -0.60
C LYS A 25 -1.46 -17.92 -0.66
N ASP A 26 -2.41 -17.65 0.23
CA ASP A 26 -2.70 -16.29 0.65
C ASP A 26 -1.88 -16.02 1.91
N VAL A 27 -0.56 -15.90 1.73
CA VAL A 27 0.19 -14.96 2.57
C VAL A 27 -0.42 -13.62 2.19
N GLU A 28 -1.45 -13.21 2.92
CA GLU A 28 -1.91 -11.83 2.93
C GLU A 28 -0.67 -11.03 3.32
N GLU A 29 0.00 -10.51 2.28
CA GLU A 29 1.08 -9.57 2.42
C GLU A 29 0.45 -8.40 3.16
N ARG A 30 0.57 -8.42 4.48
CA ARG A 30 0.27 -7.30 5.36
C ARG A 30 1.35 -6.24 5.11
N ARG A 31 1.45 -5.78 3.86
CA ARG A 31 1.90 -4.44 3.55
C ARG A 31 0.72 -3.58 3.91
N ASP A 32 0.92 -2.77 4.93
CA ASP A 32 0.13 -1.60 5.22
C ASP A 32 -0.13 -0.85 3.91
N HIS A 33 -1.25 -1.17 3.23
CA HIS A 33 -1.63 -0.55 1.97
C HIS A 33 -1.91 0.90 2.34
N LEU A 34 -0.93 1.77 2.13
CA LEU A 34 -1.17 3.21 2.09
C LEU A 34 -2.22 3.43 0.99
N ASP A 35 -3.47 3.50 1.39
CA ASP A 35 -4.53 3.92 0.50
C ASP A 35 -4.30 5.41 0.21
N CYS A 36 -3.90 5.65 -1.03
CA CYS A 36 -3.49 6.95 -1.52
C CYS A 36 -4.67 7.74 -2.10
N ASP A 37 -5.90 7.23 -2.02
CA ASP A 37 -7.09 7.90 -2.52
C ASP A 37 -7.75 8.76 -1.43
N ARG A 38 -7.78 10.07 -1.68
CA ARG A 38 -8.43 11.05 -0.80
C ARG A 38 -9.92 10.88 -0.62
N ARG A 39 -10.59 10.07 -1.44
CA ARG A 39 -11.98 9.66 -1.19
C ARG A 39 -12.14 8.96 0.15
N PHE A 40 -11.04 8.41 0.68
CA PHE A 40 -10.95 7.82 2.01
C PHE A 40 -10.02 8.67 2.89
N PRO A 41 -10.46 9.86 3.34
CA PRO A 41 -9.57 10.87 3.95
C PRO A 41 -8.87 10.41 5.23
N LEU A 42 -9.43 9.41 5.93
CA LEU A 42 -8.81 8.78 7.10
C LEU A 42 -7.49 8.05 6.75
N LEU A 43 -7.20 7.84 5.47
CA LEU A 43 -6.03 7.09 4.99
C LEU A 43 -4.88 8.00 4.53
N CYS A 44 -5.14 9.30 4.34
CA CYS A 44 -4.09 10.29 4.09
C CYS A 44 -3.41 10.75 5.39
N THR A 45 -2.72 9.84 6.08
CA THR A 45 -1.93 10.17 7.29
C THR A 45 -0.56 10.69 6.87
N TYR A 46 -0.14 11.85 7.37
CA TYR A 46 1.16 12.45 7.04
C TYR A 46 2.14 12.35 8.23
N PRO A 47 3.44 12.11 7.99
CA PRO A 47 4.13 12.19 6.70
C PRO A 47 4.07 10.93 5.83
N GLU A 48 3.44 9.84 6.28
CA GLU A 48 3.44 8.54 5.60
C GLU A 48 2.88 8.65 4.17
N ALA A 49 1.76 9.35 4.00
CA ALA A 49 1.10 9.57 2.72
C ALA A 49 1.93 10.41 1.71
N CYS A 50 3.04 11.00 2.13
CA CYS A 50 4.03 11.57 1.22
C CYS A 50 4.75 10.49 0.39
N GLN A 51 4.69 9.22 0.80
CA GLN A 51 5.24 8.07 0.08
C GLN A 51 4.30 7.56 -1.02
N CYS A 52 3.06 8.06 -1.09
CA CYS A 52 2.14 7.74 -2.16
C CYS A 52 2.73 8.10 -3.52
N HIS A 53 2.55 7.22 -4.52
CA HIS A 53 3.14 7.43 -5.84
C HIS A 53 2.65 8.77 -6.43
N PRO A 54 3.55 9.74 -6.72
CA PRO A 54 3.19 11.13 -7.01
C PRO A 54 2.37 11.31 -8.29
N ARG A 55 2.41 10.31 -9.17
CA ARG A 55 1.68 10.29 -10.46
C ARG A 55 0.59 9.22 -10.52
N ALA A 56 0.19 8.64 -9.39
CA ALA A 56 -0.97 7.75 -9.36
C ALA A 56 -2.21 8.53 -9.85
N PRO A 57 -2.94 8.03 -10.86
CA PRO A 57 -4.00 8.77 -11.55
C PRO A 57 -5.31 8.82 -10.74
N LEU A 58 -5.24 9.34 -9.53
CA LEU A 58 -6.37 9.40 -8.58
C LEU A 58 -7.10 10.75 -8.75
N GLY A 59 -8.24 10.70 -9.43
CA GLY A 59 -9.00 11.89 -9.79
C GLY A 59 -8.38 12.68 -10.95
N ARG A 60 -8.68 13.98 -11.04
CA ARG A 60 -8.24 14.85 -12.14
C ARG A 60 -6.82 15.40 -11.92
N TRP A 61 -6.02 15.45 -12.97
CA TRP A 61 -4.75 16.20 -12.96
C TRP A 61 -4.99 17.72 -12.95
N SER A 62 -4.27 18.44 -12.09
CA SER A 62 -4.36 19.90 -11.97
C SER A 62 -2.98 20.55 -11.92
N ARG A 63 -2.75 21.55 -12.78
CA ARG A 63 -1.54 22.41 -12.76
C ARG A 63 -1.51 23.37 -11.57
N LEU A 64 -2.63 23.51 -10.85
CA LEU A 64 -2.75 24.37 -9.67
C LEU A 64 -2.41 23.63 -8.37
N HIS A 65 -2.37 22.30 -8.40
CA HIS A 65 -1.97 21.48 -7.26
C HIS A 65 -0.45 21.29 -7.23
N TYR A 66 0.04 20.75 -6.12
CA TYR A 66 1.44 20.40 -5.88
C TYR A 66 1.52 18.92 -5.51
N ARG A 67 2.68 18.31 -5.71
CA ARG A 67 2.97 16.94 -5.26
C ARG A 67 4.36 16.87 -4.67
N TYR A 68 4.57 15.99 -3.71
CA TYR A 68 5.88 15.69 -3.17
C TYR A 68 6.55 14.60 -4.01
N GLU A 69 7.72 14.90 -4.58
CA GLU A 69 8.49 13.98 -5.42
C GLU A 69 9.98 14.30 -5.22
N ASN A 70 10.76 13.28 -4.83
CA ASN A 70 12.22 13.38 -4.65
C ASN A 70 12.67 14.51 -3.70
N GLY A 71 12.08 14.59 -2.50
CA GLY A 71 12.47 15.59 -1.51
C GLY A 71 11.94 17.00 -1.77
N ARG A 72 11.10 17.19 -2.79
CA ARG A 72 10.66 18.51 -3.23
C ARG A 72 9.18 18.56 -3.50
N CYS A 73 8.59 19.74 -3.27
CA CYS A 73 7.25 20.06 -3.70
C CYS A 73 7.27 20.61 -5.13
N LEU A 74 6.60 19.91 -6.04
CA LEU A 74 6.55 20.23 -7.46
C LEU A 74 5.14 20.58 -7.88
N ARG A 75 4.99 21.58 -8.76
CA ARG A 75 3.70 21.96 -9.33
C ARG A 75 3.16 20.85 -10.25
N GLY A 76 1.84 20.70 -10.25
CA GLY A 76 1.12 19.64 -10.93
C GLY A 76 0.85 18.46 -9.99
N GLY A 77 -0.39 18.01 -9.91
CA GLY A 77 -0.75 16.84 -9.10
C GLY A 77 -2.16 16.35 -9.38
N PHE A 78 -2.43 15.12 -8.98
CA PHE A 78 -3.75 14.51 -9.03
C PHE A 78 -4.55 14.91 -7.78
N VAL A 79 -5.74 15.51 -7.97
CA VAL A 79 -6.53 16.09 -6.86
C VAL A 79 -7.01 15.06 -5.85
N GLY A 80 -7.23 13.82 -6.28
CA GLY A 80 -7.65 12.70 -5.46
C GLY A 80 -6.50 11.91 -4.86
N ASN A 81 -5.25 12.27 -5.15
CA ASN A 81 -4.09 11.61 -4.56
C ASN A 81 -3.77 12.25 -3.21
N CYS A 82 -3.53 11.45 -2.16
CA CYS A 82 -3.03 11.97 -0.87
C CYS A 82 -1.74 12.78 -1.06
N ASN A 83 -0.88 12.43 -2.03
CA ASN A 83 0.30 13.20 -2.42
C ASN A 83 -0.03 14.38 -3.38
N GLY A 84 -1.26 14.89 -3.41
CA GLY A 84 -1.69 16.01 -4.26
C GLY A 84 -2.15 17.23 -3.46
N PHE A 85 -1.32 18.19 -3.13
CA PHE A 85 -1.64 19.32 -2.25
C PHE A 85 -2.26 20.52 -2.99
N PHE A 86 -3.11 21.29 -2.32
CA PHE A 86 -3.72 22.50 -2.90
C PHE A 86 -2.73 23.67 -3.03
N SER A 87 -1.62 23.64 -2.29
CA SER A 87 -0.59 24.68 -2.30
C SER A 87 0.79 24.09 -2.00
N ASP A 88 1.82 24.85 -2.38
CA ASP A 88 3.22 24.52 -2.07
C ASP A 88 3.45 24.47 -0.55
N VAL A 89 2.89 25.42 0.19
CA VAL A 89 2.99 25.50 1.65
C VAL A 89 2.42 24.25 2.32
N ALA A 90 1.26 23.76 1.87
CA ALA A 90 0.66 22.54 2.41
C ALA A 90 1.54 21.30 2.13
N CYS A 91 2.14 21.20 0.94
CA CYS A 91 3.08 20.13 0.61
C CYS A 91 4.34 20.19 1.50
N GLN A 92 4.94 21.38 1.66
CA GLN A 92 6.14 21.54 2.47
C GLN A 92 5.88 21.20 3.95
N ALA A 93 4.74 21.65 4.48
CA ALA A 93 4.35 21.39 5.87
C ALA A 93 4.11 19.90 6.13
N ALA A 94 3.51 19.18 5.17
CA ALA A 94 3.21 17.75 5.31
C ALA A 94 4.44 16.85 5.12
N CYS A 95 5.33 17.18 4.16
CA CYS A 95 6.34 16.22 3.67
C CYS A 95 7.80 16.61 3.89
N ILE A 96 8.10 17.89 4.13
CA ILE A 96 9.49 18.38 4.26
C ILE A 96 9.77 18.81 5.69
N ARG A 97 8.85 19.57 6.30
CA ARG A 97 8.95 20.02 7.69
C ARG A 97 8.17 19.10 8.62
N ALA A 98 8.44 17.79 8.57
CA ALA A 98 8.09 16.96 9.70
C ALA A 98 8.81 17.54 10.92
N TRP A 99 8.03 17.82 11.95
CA TRP A 99 8.36 18.60 13.12
C TRP A 99 9.67 18.10 13.76
N GLY A 100 10.41 19.01 14.41
CA GLY A 100 11.65 18.71 15.14
C GLY A 100 11.50 17.55 16.15
N PRO A 101 12.60 17.11 16.77
CA PRO A 101 12.68 15.82 17.46
C PRO A 101 11.50 15.63 18.41
N ARG A 102 10.87 14.45 18.33
CA ARG A 102 9.97 13.94 19.38
C ARG A 102 10.83 13.80 20.64
N GLY A 103 10.85 14.83 21.47
CA GLY A 103 11.41 14.79 22.82
C GLY A 103 10.48 14.04 23.76
#